data_AF-A0A323V864-F1
#
_entry.id   AF-A0A323V864-F1
#
_cell.length_a   1.000
_cell.length_b   1.000
_cell.length_c   1.000
_cell.angle_alpha   90.00
_cell.angle_beta   90.00
_cell.angle_gamma   90.00
#
_symmetry.space_group_name_H-M   'P 1'
#
loop_
_entity.id
_entity.type
_entity.pdbx_description
1 polymer ?
#
loop_
_entity_poly.entity_id
_entity_poly.type
_entity_poly.pdbx_seq_one_letter_code
_entity_poly.pdbx_strand_id
1 'polypeptide(L)'
;MSRPTPAVDGAAAQARAQLAEDDRAGFDRLVHAVLSAPGATKQPALGAVLRSQLPGTAGVRWLHAEGISPMSRASALTAEHWLSLHTAWLAHEQAPRSSGRSNGHGPRADSRHGHAPGAQAAPRWF
;
A
#
# COMPACT_ATOMS: atom_id res chain seq x y z
N MET A 1 37.84 -7.00 9.21
CA MET A 1 36.69 -7.90 9.13
C MET A 1 35.58 -7.20 8.35
N SER A 2 35.36 -7.62 7.11
CA SER A 2 34.42 -7.01 6.16
C SER A 2 32.98 -7.19 6.65
N ARG A 3 32.25 -6.10 6.88
CA ARG A 3 30.81 -6.15 7.09
C ARG A 3 30.14 -6.34 5.73
N PRO A 4 29.41 -7.45 5.47
CA PRO A 4 28.61 -7.57 4.25
C PRO A 4 27.49 -6.53 4.35
N THR A 5 27.63 -5.43 3.61
CA THR A 5 26.58 -4.43 3.45
C THR A 5 25.76 -4.87 2.23
N PRO A 6 24.43 -4.98 2.35
CA PRO A 6 23.77 -6.28 2.23
C PRO A 6 23.10 -6.50 0.87
N ALA A 7 22.75 -7.75 0.58
CA ALA A 7 22.09 -8.24 -0.65
C ALA A 7 20.88 -7.41 -1.16
N VAL A 8 20.29 -6.56 -0.31
CA VAL A 8 19.25 -5.58 -0.67
C VAL A 8 19.73 -4.64 -1.77
N ASP A 9 20.96 -4.11 -1.64
CA ASP A 9 21.52 -3.12 -2.56
C ASP A 9 21.73 -3.77 -3.93
N GLY A 10 22.20 -5.02 -3.94
CA GLY A 10 22.35 -5.83 -5.15
C GLY A 10 21.02 -6.13 -5.85
N ALA A 11 20.02 -6.64 -5.12
CA ALA A 11 18.73 -7.01 -5.70
C ALA A 11 17.95 -5.79 -6.20
N ALA A 12 17.96 -4.67 -5.46
CA ALA A 12 17.32 -3.42 -5.88
C ALA A 12 18.06 -2.78 -7.07
N ALA A 13 19.40 -2.81 -7.09
CA ALA A 13 20.18 -2.32 -8.23
C ALA A 13 19.93 -3.17 -9.49
N GLN A 14 19.82 -4.49 -9.37
CA GLN A 14 19.46 -5.37 -10.48
C GLN A 14 18.07 -5.04 -11.04
N ALA A 15 17.07 -4.82 -10.18
CA ALA A 15 15.75 -4.38 -10.60
C ALA A 15 15.80 -3.02 -11.32
N ARG A 16 16.52 -2.04 -10.77
CA ARG A 16 16.73 -0.72 -11.39
C ARG A 16 17.33 -0.80 -12.80
N ALA A 17 18.26 -1.74 -13.02
CA ALA A 17 18.88 -1.94 -14.32
C ALA A 17 17.90 -2.46 -15.39
N GLN A 18 16.81 -3.13 -14.98
CA GLN A 18 15.76 -3.61 -15.89
C GLN A 18 14.72 -2.52 -16.24
N LEU A 19 14.69 -1.41 -15.50
CA LEU A 19 13.72 -0.33 -15.70
C LEU A 19 14.18 0.70 -16.73
N ALA A 20 13.21 1.25 -17.47
CA ALA A 20 13.38 2.42 -18.32
C ALA A 20 13.80 3.64 -17.48
N GLU A 21 14.48 4.61 -18.11
CA GLU A 21 15.02 5.78 -17.39
C GLU A 21 13.94 6.61 -16.68
N ASP A 22 12.76 6.70 -17.27
CA ASP A 22 11.61 7.43 -16.70
C ASP A 22 11.13 6.80 -15.37
N ASP A 23 11.07 5.46 -15.33
CA ASP A 23 10.66 4.67 -14.17
C ASP A 23 11.70 4.63 -13.05
N ARG A 24 13.00 4.84 -13.36
CA ARG A 24 14.08 4.75 -12.37
C ARG A 24 13.93 5.74 -11.22
N ALA A 25 13.43 6.95 -11.49
CA ALA A 25 13.25 7.97 -10.47
C ALA A 25 12.13 7.61 -9.49
N GLY A 26 11.03 7.01 -9.98
CA GLY A 26 9.95 6.48 -9.15
C GLY A 26 10.42 5.30 -8.30
N PHE A 27 11.16 4.39 -8.92
CA PHE A 27 11.75 3.24 -8.24
C PHE A 27 12.71 3.64 -7.11
N ASP A 28 13.60 4.60 -7.34
CA ASP A 28 14.56 5.08 -6.34
C ASP A 28 13.84 5.68 -5.12
N ARG A 29 12.76 6.44 -5.34
CA ARG A 29 11.90 6.96 -4.27
C ARG A 29 11.24 5.84 -3.46
N LEU A 30 10.72 4.81 -4.13
CA LEU A 30 10.12 3.65 -3.47
C LEU A 30 11.15 2.91 -2.61
N VAL A 31 12.33 2.61 -3.17
CA VAL A 31 13.42 1.94 -2.44
C VAL A 31 13.84 2.77 -1.23
N HIS A 32 14.03 4.07 -1.41
CA HIS A 32 14.38 4.97 -0.31
C HIS A 32 13.30 4.99 0.77
N ALA A 33 12.02 5.05 0.41
CA ALA A 33 10.92 5.04 1.36
C ALA A 33 10.82 3.73 2.16
N VAL A 34 11.14 2.59 1.52
CA VAL A 34 11.14 1.28 2.19
C VAL A 34 12.35 1.12 3.12
N LEU A 35 13.52 1.62 2.73
CA LEU A 35 14.78 1.44 3.48
C LEU A 35 15.02 2.50 4.56
N SER A 36 14.54 3.73 4.37
CA SER A 36 14.66 4.82 5.35
C SER A 36 13.63 4.75 6.49
N ALA A 37 12.77 3.72 6.51
CA ALA A 37 11.76 3.56 7.55
C ALA A 37 12.41 3.40 8.95
N PRO A 38 12.17 4.31 9.91
CA PRO A 38 12.81 4.26 11.21
C PRO A 38 12.26 3.12 12.06
N GLY A 39 13.15 2.22 12.50
CA GLY A 39 12.87 1.19 13.50
C GLY A 39 13.98 1.22 14.55
N ALA A 40 13.65 1.62 15.78
CA ALA A 40 14.60 2.11 16.79
C ALA A 40 15.79 1.17 17.15
N THR A 41 15.73 -0.13 16.83
CA THR A 41 16.85 -1.07 17.06
C THR A 41 16.89 -2.27 16.09
N LYS A 42 15.87 -2.45 15.23
CA LYS A 42 15.74 -3.61 14.33
C LYS A 42 14.99 -3.15 13.09
N GLN A 43 15.51 -3.42 11.88
CA GLN A 43 14.82 -3.06 10.62
C GLN A 43 13.33 -3.45 10.71
N PRO A 44 12.43 -2.52 10.35
CA PRO A 44 11.00 -2.71 10.47
C PRO A 44 10.51 -3.87 9.57
N ALA A 45 9.40 -4.48 9.98
CA ALA A 45 8.72 -5.49 9.20
C ALA A 45 8.19 -4.88 7.89
N LEU A 46 8.38 -5.57 6.77
CA LEU A 46 8.00 -5.08 5.45
C LEU A 46 6.51 -4.74 5.39
N GLY A 47 5.64 -5.52 6.05
CA GLY A 47 4.21 -5.24 6.11
C GLY A 47 3.85 -3.93 6.80
N ALA A 48 4.62 -3.51 7.82
CA ALA A 48 4.39 -2.24 8.50
C ALA A 48 4.80 -1.05 7.62
N VAL A 49 5.93 -1.19 6.91
CA VAL A 49 6.43 -0.16 6.00
C VAL A 49 5.49 0.00 4.80
N LEU A 50 5.08 -1.10 4.18
CA LEU A 50 4.17 -1.09 3.03
C LEU A 50 2.79 -0.53 3.39
N ARG A 51 2.30 -0.72 4.62
CA ARG A 51 1.05 -0.11 5.07
C ARG A 51 1.12 1.43 5.13
N SER A 52 2.30 1.99 5.37
CA SER A 52 2.51 3.45 5.35
C SER A 52 2.68 4.00 3.94
N GLN A 53 3.12 3.17 2.97
CA GLN A 53 3.37 3.59 1.59
C GLN A 53 2.18 3.33 0.66
N LEU A 54 1.40 2.28 0.92
CA LEU A 54 0.29 1.86 0.07
C LEU A 54 -1.04 1.98 0.82
N PRO A 55 -2.12 2.41 0.14
CA PRO A 55 -3.41 2.64 0.79
C PRO A 55 -4.04 1.34 1.30
N GLY A 56 -4.55 1.40 2.53
CA GLY A 56 -5.36 0.34 3.14
C GLY A 56 -4.61 -1.00 3.26
N THR A 57 -5.11 -2.02 2.54
CA THR A 57 -4.57 -3.38 2.56
C THR A 57 -3.75 -3.73 1.34
N ALA A 58 -3.50 -2.80 0.41
CA ALA A 58 -2.80 -3.06 -0.85
C ALA A 58 -1.41 -3.69 -0.61
N GLY A 59 -0.62 -3.14 0.31
CA GLY A 59 0.69 -3.71 0.66
C GLY A 59 0.62 -5.13 1.23
N VAL A 60 -0.39 -5.42 2.07
CA VAL A 60 -0.59 -6.77 2.65
C VAL A 60 -1.10 -7.76 1.59
N ARG A 61 -1.99 -7.31 0.69
CA ARG A 61 -2.49 -8.11 -0.42
C ARG A 61 -1.36 -8.47 -1.39
N TRP A 62 -0.47 -7.54 -1.70
CA TRP A 62 0.71 -7.80 -2.52
C TRP A 62 1.64 -8.81 -1.85
N LEU A 63 1.95 -8.64 -0.56
CA LEU A 63 2.76 -9.60 0.20
C LEU A 63 2.18 -11.03 0.15
N HIS A 64 0.86 -11.16 0.30
CA HIS A 64 0.19 -12.45 0.21
C HIS A 64 0.22 -13.03 -1.21
N ALA A 65 0.11 -12.20 -2.25
CA ALA A 65 0.17 -12.63 -3.64
C ALA A 65 1.56 -13.17 -4.01
N GLU A 66 2.62 -12.52 -3.53
CA GLU A 66 4.01 -12.94 -3.74
C GLU A 66 4.47 -14.05 -2.77
N GLY A 67 3.60 -14.50 -1.85
CA GLY A 67 3.96 -15.50 -0.83
C GLY A 67 4.99 -15.03 0.20
N ILE A 68 5.15 -13.72 0.37
CA ILE A 68 6.14 -13.11 1.25
C ILE A 68 5.53 -12.91 2.65
N SER A 69 6.21 -13.38 3.68
CA SER A 69 5.78 -13.14 5.06
C SER A 69 5.75 -11.63 5.36
N PRO A 70 4.67 -11.09 5.98
CA PRO A 70 4.60 -9.68 6.33
C PRO A 70 5.65 -9.25 7.37
N MET A 71 6.24 -10.22 8.06
CA MET A 71 7.35 -10.04 9.01
C MET A 71 8.73 -10.09 8.34
N SER A 72 8.79 -10.43 7.05
CA SER A 72 10.01 -10.39 6.26
C SER A 72 10.58 -8.99 6.22
N ARG A 73 11.88 -8.92 5.90
CA ARG A 73 12.63 -7.66 5.79
C ARG A 73 12.78 -7.33 4.31
N ALA A 74 13.01 -6.05 3.99
CA ALA A 74 13.31 -5.64 2.61
C ALA A 74 14.52 -6.40 2.01
N SER A 75 15.44 -6.90 2.84
CA SER A 75 16.56 -7.74 2.41
C SER A 75 16.20 -9.14 1.90
N ALA A 76 14.98 -9.61 2.16
CA ALA A 76 14.50 -10.87 1.62
C ALA A 76 13.89 -10.71 0.22
N LEU A 77 13.77 -9.48 -0.28
CA LEU A 77 13.23 -9.21 -1.61
C LEU A 77 14.28 -9.49 -2.68
N THR A 78 13.87 -10.22 -3.71
CA THR A 78 14.65 -10.45 -4.93
C THR A 78 14.41 -9.30 -5.91
N ALA A 79 15.20 -9.24 -6.98
CA ALA A 79 15.00 -8.24 -8.04
C ALA A 79 13.59 -8.31 -8.65
N GLU A 80 13.03 -9.51 -8.82
CA GLU A 80 11.67 -9.70 -9.32
C GLU A 80 10.61 -9.14 -8.38
N HIS A 81 10.76 -9.38 -7.06
CA HIS A 81 9.83 -8.81 -6.07
C HIS A 81 9.90 -7.26 -6.07
N TRP A 82 11.07 -6.67 -6.28
CA TRP A 82 11.20 -5.21 -6.38
C TRP A 82 10.49 -4.64 -7.63
N LEU A 83 10.57 -5.30 -8.78
CA LEU A 83 9.86 -4.89 -10.01
C LEU A 83 8.34 -5.06 -9.88
N SER A 84 7.89 -6.19 -9.31
CA SER A 84 6.49 -6.47 -8.99
C SER A 84 5.92 -5.41 -8.05
N LEU A 85 6.65 -5.06 -6.98
CA LEU A 85 6.27 -4.01 -6.05
C LEU A 85 6.18 -2.64 -6.73
N HIS A 86 7.16 -2.29 -7.56
CA HIS A 86 7.15 -1.03 -8.30
C HIS A 86 5.93 -0.91 -9.21
N THR A 87 5.58 -1.97 -9.91
CA THR A 87 4.39 -2.02 -10.78
C THR A 87 3.10 -1.85 -9.98
N ALA A 88 2.98 -2.53 -8.83
CA ALA A 88 1.84 -2.37 -7.94
C ALA A 88 1.75 -0.94 -7.38
N TRP A 89 2.88 -0.36 -7.00
CA TRP A 89 2.96 1.02 -6.50
C TRP A 89 2.57 2.04 -7.57
N LEU A 90 3.07 1.90 -8.81
CA LEU A 90 2.68 2.73 -9.94
C LEU A 90 1.18 2.64 -10.23
N ALA A 91 0.59 1.44 -10.20
CA ALA A 91 -0.85 1.28 -10.38
C ALA A 91 -1.66 2.05 -9.32
N HIS A 92 -1.10 2.23 -8.11
CA HIS A 92 -1.73 3.00 -7.03
C HIS A 92 -1.43 4.51 -7.08
N GLU A 93 -0.26 4.93 -7.57
CA GLU A 93 0.06 6.34 -7.85
C GLU A 93 -0.75 6.89 -9.04
N GLN A 94 -0.91 6.07 -10.09
CA GLN A 94 -1.64 6.42 -11.31
C GLN A 94 -3.16 6.24 -11.18
N ALA A 95 -3.62 5.38 -10.25
CA ALA A 95 -5.02 5.35 -9.89
C ALA A 95 -5.40 6.76 -9.40
N PRO A 96 -6.35 7.46 -10.08
CA PRO A 96 -6.83 8.73 -9.56
C PRO A 96 -7.29 8.44 -8.14
N ARG A 97 -6.77 9.22 -7.19
CA ARG A 97 -7.07 9.05 -5.77
C ARG A 97 -8.57 9.21 -5.57
N SER A 98 -9.31 8.11 -5.75
CA SER A 98 -10.62 7.90 -5.18
C SER A 98 -10.42 7.71 -3.68
N SER A 99 -9.86 8.73 -3.03
CA SER A 99 -10.17 9.07 -1.65
C SER A 99 -11.58 9.66 -1.65
N GLY A 100 -12.52 8.85 -2.13
CA GLY A 100 -13.95 9.01 -2.05
C GLY A 100 -14.40 7.79 -1.30
N ARG A 101 -14.44 7.92 0.03
CA ARG A 101 -15.16 7.02 0.93
C ARG A 101 -16.46 6.61 0.26
N SER A 102 -16.52 5.40 -0.30
CA SER A 102 -17.76 4.83 -0.82
C SER A 102 -18.57 4.29 0.36
N ASN A 103 -18.93 5.21 1.25
CA ASN A 103 -20.09 5.10 2.12
C ASN A 103 -21.27 5.62 1.32
N GLY A 104 -21.67 4.84 0.31
CA GLY A 104 -22.66 5.25 -0.67
C GLY A 104 -23.18 4.04 -1.41
N HIS A 105 -23.91 3.17 -0.70
CA HIS A 105 -24.88 2.32 -1.35
C HIS A 105 -25.82 3.26 -2.14
N GLY A 106 -25.89 3.04 -3.45
CA GLY A 106 -26.30 4.02 -4.44
C GLY A 106 -27.74 4.50 -4.32
N PRO A 107 -28.14 5.45 -5.20
CA PRO A 107 -29.48 5.99 -5.23
C PRO A 107 -30.43 4.88 -5.71
N ARG A 108 -31.26 4.36 -4.79
CA ARG A 108 -32.37 3.50 -5.15
C ARG A 108 -33.65 4.31 -5.19
N ALA A 109 -34.15 4.42 -6.42
CA ALA A 109 -35.55 4.43 -6.84
C ALA A 109 -36.47 5.50 -6.25
N ASP A 110 -36.99 6.30 -7.18
CA ASP A 110 -38.38 6.76 -7.26
C ASP A 110 -39.29 6.20 -6.15
N SER A 111 -39.64 7.05 -5.21
CA SER A 111 -40.78 6.87 -4.31
C SER A 111 -41.41 8.23 -4.09
N ARG A 112 -42.30 8.57 -5.02
CA ARG A 112 -43.51 9.33 -4.72
C ARG A 112 -44.14 8.76 -3.44
N HIS A 113 -44.00 9.43 -2.31
CA HIS A 113 -45.09 9.55 -1.34
C HIS A 113 -44.86 10.77 -0.45
N GLY A 114 -45.89 11.61 -0.40
CA GLY A 114 -45.86 12.93 0.22
C GLY A 114 -45.58 12.89 1.72
N HIS A 115 -45.08 14.02 2.19
CA HIS A 115 -45.08 14.41 3.60
C HIS A 115 -46.44 14.11 4.26
N ALA A 116 -46.47 13.18 5.20
CA ALA A 116 -47.43 13.22 6.29
C ALA A 116 -46.78 13.98 7.46
N PRO A 117 -47.28 15.17 7.84
CA PRO A 117 -46.82 15.86 9.03
C PRO A 117 -47.54 15.29 10.26
N GLY A 118 -46.78 14.79 11.23
CA GLY A 118 -47.29 14.54 12.57
C GLY A 118 -47.14 13.11 13.06
N ALA A 119 -46.12 12.87 13.88
CA ALA A 119 -46.21 12.05 15.09
C ALA A 119 -44.92 12.22 15.91
N GLN A 120 -45.02 13.00 16.98
CA GLN A 120 -44.04 13.06 18.06
C GLN A 120 -43.99 11.70 18.78
N ALA A 121 -42.80 11.23 19.18
CA ALA A 121 -42.48 10.88 20.58
C ALA A 121 -41.19 10.03 20.74
N ALA A 122 -40.21 10.68 21.40
CA ALA A 122 -39.27 10.25 22.45
C ALA A 122 -38.49 8.90 22.41
N PRO A 123 -37.21 8.91 22.87
CA PRO A 123 -36.36 7.72 22.97
C PRO A 123 -36.64 6.95 24.26
N ARG A 124 -36.32 5.65 24.27
CA ARG A 124 -36.12 4.89 25.50
C ARG A 124 -35.08 3.80 25.28
N TRP A 125 -34.00 3.88 26.07
CA TRP A 125 -33.06 2.80 26.29
C TRP A 125 -33.69 1.77 27.24
N PHE A 126 -33.68 0.50 26.86
CA PHE A 126 -33.28 -0.64 27.71
C PHE A 126 -33.03 -1.86 26.82
#